data_AF-A0A0G1XXF4-F1
#
_entry.id   AF-A0A0G1XXF4-F1
#
_cell.length_a   1.000
_cell.length_b   1.000
_cell.length_c   1.000
_cell.angle_alpha   90.00
_cell.angle_beta   90.00
_cell.angle_gamma   90.00
#
_symmetry.space_group_name_H-M   'P 1'
#
loop_
_entity.id
_entity.type
_entity.pdbx_description
1 polymer ?
#
loop_
_entity_poly.entity_id
_entity_poly.type
_entity_poly.pdbx_seq_one_letter_code
_entity_poly.pdbx_strand_id
1 'polypeptide(L)'
;MAKNLSHQDWVKQQFGKYLKSSYRNVFVHSSIIEGILANESGMDKFDSANKFLLCSQKINSSEFCVFNNIRKIRNKLAHDIFKRKGLSQNEIDKLRDDLMKEIHNAYIVSNFLNNKLFEKYKLKRSSVIGFEPAN
;
A
#
# COMPACT_ATOMS: atom_id res chain seq x y z
N MET A 1 -0.52 11.49 25.87
CA MET A 1 -0.80 12.46 24.80
C MET A 1 0.26 12.32 23.73
N ALA A 2 -0.10 11.85 22.53
CA ALA A 2 0.84 11.78 21.41
C ALA A 2 1.23 13.21 21.02
N LYS A 3 2.49 13.59 21.28
CA LYS A 3 3.03 14.86 20.79
C LYS A 3 3.06 14.78 19.26
N ASN A 4 2.42 15.73 18.60
CA ASN A 4 2.53 15.89 17.14
C ASN A 4 3.97 16.31 16.83
N LEU A 5 4.80 15.35 16.41
CA LEU A 5 6.20 15.63 16.13
C LEU A 5 6.35 16.47 14.86
N SER A 6 7.37 17.33 14.86
CA SER A 6 7.84 17.95 13.61
C SER A 6 8.30 16.86 12.64
N HIS A 7 8.31 17.14 11.34
CA HIS A 7 8.80 16.19 10.34
C HIS A 7 10.22 15.67 10.67
N GLN A 8 11.12 16.57 11.10
CA GLN A 8 12.48 16.23 11.46
C GLN A 8 12.56 15.30 12.69
N ASP A 9 11.76 15.57 13.72
CA ASP A 9 11.73 14.74 14.94
C ASP A 9 11.08 13.38 14.69
N TRP A 10 10.04 13.37 13.84
CA TRP A 10 9.39 12.13 13.40
C TRP A 10 10.37 11.24 12.64
N VAL A 11 11.13 11.79 11.69
CA VAL A 11 12.16 11.04 10.94
C VAL A 11 13.21 10.47 11.90
N LYS A 12 13.77 11.29 12.80
CA LYS A 12 14.75 10.82 13.80
C LYS A 12 14.19 9.67 14.65
N GLN A 13 12.91 9.74 15.03
CA GLN A 13 12.26 8.66 15.79
C GLN A 13 12.18 7.33 15.02
N GLN A 14 11.95 7.37 13.70
CA GLN A 14 11.85 6.15 12.89
C GLN A 14 13.18 5.40 12.73
N PHE A 15 14.31 6.10 12.86
CA PHE A 15 15.65 5.53 12.76
C PHE A 15 16.31 5.29 14.13
N GLY A 16 15.82 5.93 15.21
CA GLY A 16 16.32 5.73 16.57
C GLY A 16 15.77 4.48 17.27
N LYS A 17 14.67 3.91 16.78
CA LYS A 17 14.12 2.59 17.15
C LYS A 17 13.61 1.96 15.86
N TYR A 18 13.76 0.64 15.69
CA TYR A 18 13.25 -0.10 14.52
C TYR A 18 11.89 0.47 14.07
N LEU A 19 11.76 0.84 12.79
CA LEU A 19 10.51 1.33 12.19
C LEU A 19 9.31 0.54 12.74
N LYS A 20 8.28 1.23 13.24
CA LYS A 20 7.06 0.58 13.76
C LYS A 20 6.56 -0.42 12.70
N SER A 21 6.23 -1.64 13.14
CA SER A 21 5.84 -2.75 12.25
C SER A 21 4.71 -2.35 11.29
N SER A 22 3.75 -1.56 11.75
CA SER A 22 2.64 -1.05 10.94
C SER A 22 3.09 -0.28 9.70
N TYR A 23 4.11 0.57 9.81
CA TYR A 23 4.66 1.33 8.68
C TYR A 23 5.36 0.43 7.66
N ARG A 24 6.16 -0.55 8.14
CA ARG A 24 6.81 -1.52 7.27
C ARG A 24 5.81 -2.39 6.53
N ASN A 25 4.76 -2.85 7.23
CA ASN A 25 3.74 -3.73 6.66
C ASN A 25 3.05 -3.10 5.46
N VAL A 26 2.69 -1.82 5.55
CA VAL A 26 2.00 -1.11 4.46
C VAL A 26 2.87 -1.00 3.20
N PHE A 27 4.16 -0.70 3.33
CA PHE A 27 5.08 -0.68 2.19
C PHE A 27 5.35 -2.09 1.63
N VAL A 28 5.48 -3.09 2.49
CA VAL A 28 5.66 -4.49 2.05
C VAL A 28 4.46 -4.98 1.25
N HIS A 29 3.24 -4.80 1.76
CA HIS A 29 2.03 -5.26 1.07
C HIS A 29 1.75 -4.51 -0.23
N SER A 30 1.96 -3.18 -0.27
CA SER A 30 1.85 -2.43 -1.54
C SER A 30 2.90 -2.86 -2.56
N SER A 31 4.11 -3.20 -2.13
CA SER A 31 5.18 -3.73 -3.00
C SER A 31 4.87 -5.14 -3.51
N ILE A 32 4.25 -6.00 -2.69
CA ILE A 32 3.78 -7.32 -3.12
C ILE A 32 2.75 -7.19 -4.24
N ILE A 33 1.76 -6.31 -4.07
CA ILE A 33 0.75 -6.05 -5.10
C ILE A 33 1.40 -5.53 -6.38
N GLU A 34 2.26 -4.52 -6.28
CA GLU A 34 3.01 -4.00 -7.43
C GLU A 34 3.82 -5.08 -8.15
N GLY A 35 4.54 -5.91 -7.39
CA GLY A 35 5.35 -6.99 -7.94
C GLY A 35 4.52 -8.05 -8.69
N ILE A 36 3.33 -8.39 -8.17
CA ILE A 36 2.40 -9.28 -8.88
C ILE A 36 1.92 -8.64 -10.18
N LEU A 37 1.53 -7.36 -10.14
CA LEU A 37 1.08 -6.63 -11.31
C LEU A 37 2.19 -6.57 -12.38
N ALA A 38 3.42 -6.28 -11.97
CA ALA A 38 4.59 -6.24 -12.83
C ALA A 38 4.86 -7.60 -13.46
N ASN A 39 4.91 -8.66 -12.65
CA ASN A 39 5.16 -10.03 -13.12
C ASN A 39 4.12 -10.51 -14.14
N GLU A 40 2.83 -10.20 -13.92
CA GLU A 40 1.74 -10.66 -14.79
C GLU A 40 1.52 -9.81 -16.05
N SER A 41 2.11 -8.62 -16.09
CA SER A 41 2.05 -7.69 -17.23
C SER A 41 3.34 -7.61 -18.04
N GLY A 42 4.48 -8.00 -17.46
CA GLY A 42 5.81 -7.75 -18.04
C GLY A 42 6.24 -6.28 -18.01
N MET A 43 5.58 -5.44 -17.20
CA MET A 43 5.84 -4.00 -17.11
C MET A 43 6.48 -3.64 -15.77
N ASP A 44 7.56 -2.86 -15.79
CA ASP A 44 8.30 -2.52 -14.57
C ASP A 44 7.61 -1.46 -13.70
N LYS A 45 6.79 -0.59 -14.31
CA LYS A 45 6.15 0.52 -13.60
C LYS A 45 4.75 0.13 -13.17
N PHE A 46 4.40 0.38 -11.90
CA PHE A 46 3.06 0.14 -11.34
C PHE A 46 1.94 0.69 -12.25
N ASP A 47 2.02 1.95 -12.66
CA ASP A 47 0.98 2.58 -13.51
C ASP A 47 0.82 1.86 -14.86
N SER A 48 1.95 1.53 -15.51
CA SER A 48 1.97 0.81 -16.79
C SER A 48 1.43 -0.61 -16.65
N ALA A 49 1.84 -1.33 -15.61
CA ALA A 49 1.35 -2.68 -15.30
C ALA A 49 -0.17 -2.70 -15.07
N ASN A 50 -0.68 -1.78 -14.25
CA ASN A 50 -2.11 -1.69 -13.95
C ASN A 50 -2.93 -1.38 -15.21
N LYS A 51 -2.49 -0.43 -16.03
CA LYS A 51 -3.14 -0.11 -17.32
C LYS A 51 -3.12 -1.29 -18.28
N PHE A 52 -1.98 -1.97 -18.41
CA PHE A 52 -1.85 -3.13 -19.30
C PHE A 52 -2.81 -4.26 -18.91
N LEU A 53 -2.91 -4.57 -17.62
CA LEU A 53 -3.79 -5.63 -17.12
C LEU A 53 -5.27 -5.30 -17.35
N LEU A 54 -5.66 -4.03 -17.23
CA LEU A 54 -7.01 -3.58 -17.56
C LEU A 54 -7.29 -3.71 -19.07
N CYS A 55 -6.38 -3.21 -19.92
CA CYS A 55 -6.53 -3.32 -21.37
C CYS A 55 -6.57 -4.78 -21.86
N SER A 56 -5.82 -5.66 -21.18
CA SER A 56 -5.79 -7.10 -21.46
C SER A 56 -6.94 -7.87 -20.78
N GLN A 57 -7.87 -7.18 -20.13
CA GLN A 57 -9.02 -7.76 -19.42
C GLN A 57 -8.66 -8.79 -18.34
N LYS A 58 -7.41 -8.76 -17.83
CA LYS A 58 -6.97 -9.62 -16.71
C LYS A 58 -7.47 -9.12 -15.36
N ILE A 59 -7.82 -7.84 -15.29
CA ILE A 59 -8.43 -7.18 -14.13
C ILE A 59 -9.61 -6.34 -14.63
N ASN A 60 -10.61 -6.14 -13.78
CA ASN A 60 -11.74 -5.26 -14.09
C ASN A 60 -11.50 -3.81 -13.64
N SER A 61 -12.42 -2.91 -14.00
CA SER A 61 -12.33 -1.49 -13.65
C SER A 61 -12.30 -1.22 -12.14
N SER A 62 -12.98 -2.04 -11.33
CA SER A 62 -12.97 -1.91 -9.87
C SER A 62 -11.58 -2.22 -9.31
N GLU A 63 -10.99 -3.35 -9.72
CA GLU A 63 -9.62 -3.73 -9.36
C GLU A 63 -8.61 -2.66 -9.79
N PHE A 64 -8.73 -2.17 -11.02
CA PHE A 64 -7.87 -1.09 -11.54
C PHE A 64 -7.92 0.16 -10.65
N CYS A 65 -9.13 0.58 -10.24
CA CYS A 65 -9.31 1.75 -9.37
C CYS A 65 -8.62 1.56 -8.02
N VAL A 66 -8.80 0.41 -7.38
CA VAL A 66 -8.17 0.10 -6.09
C VAL A 66 -6.65 0.07 -6.22
N PHE A 67 -6.10 -0.61 -7.23
CA PHE A 67 -4.65 -0.65 -7.46
C PHE A 67 -4.07 0.74 -7.75
N ASN A 68 -4.81 1.57 -8.47
CA ASN A 68 -4.39 2.94 -8.74
C ASN A 68 -4.42 3.82 -7.47
N ASN A 69 -5.38 3.61 -6.57
CA ASN A 69 -5.40 4.28 -5.27
C ASN A 69 -4.20 3.87 -4.41
N ILE A 70 -3.91 2.58 -4.31
CA ILE A 70 -2.71 2.05 -3.62
C ILE A 70 -1.46 2.75 -4.15
N ARG A 71 -1.27 2.77 -5.48
CA ARG A 71 -0.14 3.45 -6.12
C ARG A 71 -0.07 4.93 -5.76
N LYS A 72 -1.18 5.66 -5.83
CA LYS A 72 -1.24 7.11 -5.53
C LYS A 72 -0.86 7.37 -4.08
N ILE A 73 -1.45 6.66 -3.13
CA ILE A 73 -1.19 6.88 -1.69
C ILE A 73 0.24 6.44 -1.36
N ARG A 74 0.72 5.30 -1.87
CA ARG A 74 2.12 4.86 -1.71
C ARG A 74 3.09 5.90 -2.24
N ASN A 75 2.86 6.44 -3.43
CA ASN A 75 3.73 7.48 -4.00
C ASN A 75 3.68 8.76 -3.19
N LYS A 76 2.50 9.15 -2.68
CA LYS A 76 2.37 10.29 -1.79
C LYS A 76 3.18 10.07 -0.50
N LEU A 77 3.03 8.91 0.13
CA LEU A 77 3.77 8.55 1.34
C LEU A 77 5.29 8.47 1.06
N ALA A 78 5.72 7.86 -0.04
CA ALA A 78 7.14 7.70 -0.36
C ALA A 78 7.81 9.01 -0.80
N HIS A 79 7.14 9.87 -1.55
CA HIS A 79 7.74 11.07 -2.13
C HIS A 79 7.47 12.34 -1.32
N ASP A 80 6.27 12.50 -0.72
CA ASP A 80 5.93 13.73 0.00
C ASP A 80 6.54 13.77 1.40
N ILE A 81 6.85 12.61 2.01
CA ILE A 81 7.61 12.56 3.27
C ILE A 81 8.93 13.35 3.10
N PHE A 82 9.65 13.20 1.98
CA PHE A 82 10.98 13.82 1.81
C PHE A 82 10.97 15.20 1.16
N LYS A 83 9.81 15.81 0.91
CA LYS A 83 9.73 17.18 0.36
C LYS A 83 10.19 18.21 1.40
N ARG A 84 10.63 19.41 0.98
CA ARG A 84 11.09 20.50 1.87
C ARG A 84 10.12 20.87 3.00
N LYS A 85 8.82 20.80 2.76
CA LYS A 85 7.78 21.01 3.79
C LYS A 85 7.50 19.74 4.61
N GLY A 86 7.81 18.57 4.04
CA GLY A 86 7.51 17.25 4.58
C GLY A 86 6.02 17.01 4.77
N LEU A 87 5.70 15.87 5.37
CA LEU A 87 4.40 15.58 5.96
C LEU A 87 4.54 15.63 7.48
N SER A 88 3.51 16.16 8.16
CA SER A 88 3.38 16.05 9.61
C SER A 88 3.10 14.60 10.03
N GLN A 89 3.37 14.25 11.28
CA GLN A 89 3.10 12.90 11.80
C GLN A 89 1.65 12.46 11.56
N ASN A 90 0.67 13.32 11.86
CA ASN A 90 -0.75 13.02 11.63
C ASN A 90 -1.08 12.76 10.15
N GLU A 91 -0.48 13.50 9.22
CA GLU A 91 -0.67 13.25 7.77
C GLU A 91 -0.06 11.92 7.34
N ILE A 92 1.10 11.59 7.89
CA ILE A 92 1.78 10.32 7.63
C ILE A 92 0.95 9.15 8.19
N ASP A 93 0.48 9.25 9.44
CA ASP A 93 -0.36 8.23 10.07
C ASP A 93 -1.66 8.03 9.28
N LYS A 94 -2.31 9.12 8.85
CA LYS A 94 -3.51 9.07 8.01
C LYS A 94 -3.23 8.37 6.67
N LEU A 95 -2.17 8.74 5.96
CA LEU A 95 -1.83 8.13 4.68
C LEU A 95 -1.44 6.65 4.82
N ARG A 96 -0.79 6.26 5.92
CA ARG A 96 -0.53 4.86 6.25
C ARG A 96 -1.84 4.08 6.38
N ASP A 97 -2.78 4.61 7.16
CA ASP A 97 -4.05 3.93 7.43
C ASP A 97 -4.92 3.85 6.17
N ASP A 98 -4.98 4.94 5.39
CA ASP A 98 -5.65 4.98 4.09
C ASP A 98 -5.04 3.94 3.12
N LEU A 99 -3.70 3.83 3.07
CA LEU A 99 -3.03 2.84 2.22
C LEU A 99 -3.32 1.41 2.67
N MET A 100 -3.32 1.14 3.97
CA MET A 100 -3.67 -0.19 4.48
C MET A 100 -5.13 -0.55 4.18
N LYS A 101 -6.04 0.41 4.28
CA LYS A 101 -7.45 0.23 3.90
C LYS A 101 -7.61 -0.16 2.44
N GLU A 102 -6.92 0.52 1.53
CA GLU A 102 -6.95 0.18 0.10
C GLU A 102 -6.30 -1.18 -0.19
N ILE A 103 -5.21 -1.54 0.50
CA ILE A 103 -4.59 -2.88 0.43
C ILE A 103 -5.57 -3.97 0.87
N HIS A 104 -6.28 -3.75 1.97
CA HIS A 104 -7.30 -4.70 2.44
C HIS A 104 -8.44 -4.82 1.43
N ASN A 105 -8.91 -3.69 0.89
CA ASN A 105 -9.93 -3.68 -0.14
C ASN A 105 -9.49 -4.51 -1.36
N ALA A 106 -8.24 -4.32 -1.82
CA ALA A 106 -7.65 -5.11 -2.91
C ALA A 106 -7.70 -6.61 -2.61
N TYR A 107 -7.27 -7.04 -1.42
CA TYR A 107 -7.29 -8.45 -1.04
C TYR A 107 -8.71 -9.03 -0.97
N ILE A 108 -9.71 -8.24 -0.57
CA ILE A 108 -11.11 -8.70 -0.47
C ILE A 108 -11.79 -8.77 -1.83
N VAL A 109 -11.59 -7.78 -2.70
CA VAL A 109 -12.40 -7.64 -3.93
C VAL A 109 -11.72 -8.15 -5.20
N SER A 110 -10.39 -8.30 -5.20
CA SER A 110 -9.66 -8.70 -6.41
C SER A 110 -9.62 -10.21 -6.60
N ASN A 111 -10.35 -10.69 -7.62
CA ASN A 111 -10.23 -12.06 -8.09
C ASN A 111 -8.86 -12.32 -8.72
N PHE A 112 -8.26 -11.29 -9.33
CA PHE A 112 -6.90 -11.39 -9.84
C PHE A 112 -5.90 -11.70 -8.71
N LEU A 113 -5.93 -10.97 -7.59
CA LEU A 113 -5.07 -11.28 -6.45
C LEU A 113 -5.45 -12.59 -5.76
N ASN A 114 -6.73 -12.96 -5.73
CA ASN A 114 -7.14 -14.28 -5.26
C ASN A 114 -6.35 -15.39 -5.97
N ASN A 115 -6.33 -15.35 -7.30
CA ASN A 115 -5.71 -16.39 -8.10
C ASN A 115 -4.17 -16.31 -8.05
N LYS A 116 -3.62 -15.08 -8.13
CA LYS A 116 -2.16 -14.87 -8.27
C LYS A 116 -1.39 -14.85 -6.95
N LEU A 117 -2.07 -14.62 -5.83
CA LEU A 117 -1.47 -14.59 -4.49
C LEU A 117 -2.07 -15.67 -3.59
N PHE A 118 -3.38 -15.63 -3.33
CA PHE A 118 -3.96 -16.47 -2.29
C PHE A 118 -3.99 -17.96 -2.67
N GLU A 119 -4.52 -18.28 -3.85
CA GLU A 119 -4.57 -19.65 -4.35
C GLU A 119 -3.18 -20.19 -4.68
N LYS A 120 -2.37 -19.39 -5.41
CA LYS A 120 -1.01 -19.77 -5.80
C LYS A 120 -0.12 -20.16 -4.62
N TYR A 121 -0.19 -19.41 -3.51
CA TYR A 121 0.63 -19.65 -2.32
C TYR A 121 -0.15 -20.31 -1.18
N LYS A 122 -1.37 -20.78 -1.42
CA LYS A 122 -2.24 -21.45 -0.42
C LYS A 122 -2.44 -20.62 0.86
N LEU A 123 -2.59 -19.31 0.70
CA LEU A 123 -2.82 -18.38 1.80
C LEU A 123 -4.32 -18.30 2.11
N LYS A 124 -4.67 -18.22 3.39
CA LYS A 124 -6.05 -17.95 3.79
C LYS A 124 -6.43 -16.52 3.39
N ARG A 125 -7.46 -16.40 2.56
CA ARG A 125 -8.09 -15.11 2.26
C ARG A 125 -9.09 -14.79 3.36
N SER A 126 -8.71 -13.93 4.29
CA SER A 126 -9.64 -13.51 5.33
C SER A 126 -10.71 -12.59 4.72
N SER A 127 -11.99 -12.94 4.90
CA SER A 127 -13.11 -12.05 4.54
C SER A 127 -13.26 -10.86 5.48
N VAL A 128 -12.59 -10.92 6.65
CA VAL A 128 -12.56 -9.87 7.67
C VAL A 128 -11.11 -9.70 8.10
N ILE A 129 -10.55 -8.50 7.92
CA ILE A 129 -9.21 -8.18 8.43
C ILE A 129 -9.40 -7.13 9.52
N GLY A 130 -9.18 -7.52 10.78
CA GLY A 130 -9.12 -6.59 11.89
C GLY A 130 -7.89 -5.71 11.73
N PHE A 131 -8.08 -4.47 11.30
CA PHE A 131 -7.06 -3.44 11.45
C PHE A 131 -7.29 -2.78 12.81
N GLU A 132 -6.44 -3.08 13.78
CA GLU A 132 -6.35 -2.25 14.98
C GLU A 132 -5.47 -1.04 14.63
N PRO A 133 -6.05 0.18 14.52
CA PRO A 133 -5.23 1.37 14.37
C PRO A 133 -4.33 1.50 15.60
N ALA A 134 -3.05 1.73 15.37
CA ALA A 134 -2.09 1.92 16.46
C ALA A 134 -2.44 3.20 17.23
N ASN A 135 -2.92 3.03 18.47
CA ASN A 135 -3.11 4.11 19.45
C ASN A 135 -1.79 4.84 19.79
#